data_AF-A0A4Y8SIM3-F1
#
_entry.id   AF-A0A4Y8SIM3-F1
#
_cell.length_a   1.000
_cell.length_b   1.000
_cell.length_c   1.000
_cell.angle_alpha   90.00
_cell.angle_beta   90.00
_cell.angle_gamma   90.00
#
_symmetry.space_group_name_H-M   'P 1'
#
loop_
_entity.id
_entity.type
_entity.pdbx_description
1 polymer ?
#
loop_
_entity_poly.entity_id
_entity_poly.type
_entity_poly.pdbx_seq_one_letter_code
_entity_poly.pdbx_strand_id
1 'polypeptide(L)'
;MSFFFVLAALMIAGCCFGSVAPARPNGLYKFEGKLNGKIPVFLWFTVKDSVLKGEVTYTNTAKRIPIIVAGTLEKTSEAISYDLSAKTNFLRIREFAGDGTITGVFLGEITAGTFKGLWQAPNTEKQLPFILTASITALPKAIDFTLKPISLNGAYTYHYGKNGYVGGVDINQTKSGMVTVALNSVTAGPAYNIAEVAAQPATVRGNIINVKLPHVNCKFRIRVFKDFLVVNLLNDLDKCEWGNNATVEGIYLKTSAVGKF
;
A
#
# COMPACT_ATOMS: atom_id res chain seq x y z
N MET A 1 13.11 48.45 -67.09
CA MET A 1 13.63 48.55 -65.70
C MET A 1 12.46 49.02 -64.86
N SER A 2 11.87 48.29 -63.93
CA SER A 2 12.41 47.25 -63.04
C SER A 2 11.29 46.29 -62.62
N PHE A 3 11.60 45.00 -62.51
CA PHE A 3 10.75 43.98 -61.91
C PHE A 3 10.92 44.02 -60.37
N PHE A 4 9.83 44.11 -59.63
CA PHE A 4 9.80 43.82 -58.19
C PHE A 4 9.15 42.44 -57.99
N PHE A 5 9.97 41.45 -57.63
CA PHE A 5 9.52 40.17 -57.09
C PHE A 5 9.28 40.34 -55.59
N VAL A 6 8.05 40.12 -55.13
CA VAL A 6 7.76 39.92 -53.70
C VAL A 6 7.59 38.42 -53.47
N LEU A 7 8.57 37.82 -52.81
CA LEU A 7 8.58 36.43 -52.39
C LEU A 7 7.86 36.33 -51.03
N ALA A 8 6.64 35.78 -51.01
CA ALA A 8 5.94 35.45 -49.77
C ALA A 8 6.38 34.07 -49.27
N ALA A 9 7.16 34.03 -48.19
CA ALA A 9 7.52 32.78 -47.50
C ALA A 9 6.36 32.33 -46.60
N LEU A 10 5.70 31.24 -46.97
CA LEU A 10 4.67 30.58 -46.17
C LEU A 10 5.36 29.64 -45.16
N MET A 11 5.50 30.07 -43.90
CA MET A 11 5.91 29.15 -42.82
C MET A 11 4.74 28.23 -42.48
N ILE A 12 4.85 26.96 -42.87
CA ILE A 12 3.97 25.89 -42.37
C ILE A 12 4.48 25.51 -40.98
N ALA A 13 3.84 26.06 -39.95
CA ALA A 13 4.00 25.60 -38.58
C ALA A 13 3.46 24.16 -38.49
N GLY A 14 4.37 23.19 -38.44
CA GLY A 14 4.04 21.81 -38.14
C GLY A 14 3.51 21.71 -36.71
N CYS A 15 2.19 21.62 -36.56
CA CYS A 15 1.55 21.24 -35.31
C CYS A 15 2.00 19.82 -34.94
N CYS A 16 3.00 19.72 -34.06
CA CYS A 16 3.24 18.50 -33.31
C CYS A 16 2.01 18.26 -32.42
N PHE A 17 1.11 17.38 -32.85
CA PHE A 17 0.13 16.78 -31.96
C PHE A 17 0.90 15.88 -30.98
N GLY A 18 1.39 16.47 -29.89
CA GLY A 18 1.80 15.72 -28.73
C GLY A 18 0.60 14.89 -28.28
N SER A 19 0.72 13.57 -28.34
CA SER A 19 -0.29 12.66 -27.81
C SER A 19 -0.46 12.97 -26.31
N VAL A 20 -1.56 13.65 -25.97
CA VAL A 20 -1.96 13.85 -24.57
C VAL A 20 -2.26 12.47 -24.02
N ALA A 21 -1.41 12.00 -23.11
CA ALA A 21 -1.66 10.77 -22.38
C ALA A 21 -3.05 10.89 -21.73
N PRO A 22 -3.93 9.87 -21.87
CA PRO A 22 -5.28 9.96 -21.35
C PRO A 22 -5.23 10.27 -19.86
N ALA A 23 -6.04 11.25 -19.45
CA ALA A 23 -6.16 11.66 -18.05
C ALA A 23 -6.47 10.43 -17.19
N ARG A 24 -5.54 10.09 -16.30
CA ARG A 24 -5.72 8.97 -15.35
C ARG A 24 -6.79 9.39 -14.34
N PRO A 25 -7.81 8.57 -14.06
CA PRO A 25 -8.69 8.82 -12.92
C PRO A 25 -7.82 9.00 -11.67
N ASN A 26 -8.07 10.08 -10.91
CA ASN A 26 -7.23 10.52 -9.79
C ASN A 26 -6.78 9.35 -8.90
N GLY A 27 -5.49 9.03 -8.97
CA GLY A 27 -4.85 8.03 -8.11
C GLY A 27 -5.00 6.57 -8.54
N LEU A 28 -5.60 6.24 -9.69
CA LEU A 28 -5.68 4.85 -10.19
C LEU A 28 -4.47 4.49 -11.07
N TYR A 29 -3.83 3.36 -10.76
CA TYR A 29 -2.69 2.82 -11.49
C TYR A 29 -2.96 1.38 -11.90
N LYS A 30 -2.57 1.03 -13.12
CA LYS A 30 -2.70 -0.31 -13.70
C LYS A 30 -1.40 -0.67 -14.39
N PHE A 31 -0.91 -1.87 -14.12
CA PHE A 31 0.35 -2.37 -14.62
C PHE A 31 0.19 -3.83 -15.06
N GLU A 32 0.89 -4.20 -16.13
CA GLU A 32 0.99 -5.57 -16.61
C GLU A 32 2.42 -5.90 -16.97
N GLY A 33 2.81 -7.15 -16.82
CA GLY A 33 4.17 -7.58 -17.15
C GLY A 33 4.45 -8.95 -16.58
N LYS A 34 5.69 -9.19 -16.16
CA LYS A 34 6.09 -10.52 -15.70
C LYS A 34 6.99 -10.47 -14.46
N LEU A 35 6.82 -11.45 -13.58
CA LEU A 35 7.85 -11.86 -12.63
C LEU A 35 8.82 -12.81 -13.33
N ASN A 36 10.11 -12.53 -13.19
CA ASN A 36 11.24 -13.31 -13.71
C ASN A 36 11.12 -13.64 -15.20
N GLY A 37 10.52 -12.73 -15.98
CA GLY A 37 10.25 -12.91 -17.41
C GLY A 37 9.26 -14.03 -17.76
N LYS A 38 8.69 -14.73 -16.77
CA LYS A 38 7.92 -15.97 -16.97
C LYS A 38 6.49 -15.90 -16.46
N ILE A 39 6.28 -15.38 -15.26
CA ILE A 39 4.96 -15.41 -14.60
C ILE A 39 4.23 -14.11 -14.94
N PRO A 40 3.19 -14.14 -15.78
CA PRO A 40 2.47 -12.92 -16.15
C PRO A 40 1.62 -12.42 -14.99
N VAL A 41 1.68 -11.11 -14.78
CA VAL A 41 1.03 -10.41 -13.68
C VAL A 41 0.24 -9.24 -14.23
N PHE A 42 -0.98 -9.07 -13.72
CA PHE A 42 -1.74 -7.84 -13.81
C PHE A 42 -1.90 -7.27 -12.40
N LEU A 43 -1.46 -6.04 -12.17
CA LEU A 43 -1.52 -5.35 -10.90
C LEU A 43 -2.26 -4.03 -11.10
N TRP A 44 -3.24 -3.76 -10.26
CA TRP A 44 -3.85 -2.44 -10.21
C TRP A 44 -3.99 -1.99 -8.77
N PHE A 45 -3.93 -0.69 -8.53
CA PHE A 45 -4.18 -0.11 -7.22
C PHE A 45 -4.60 1.34 -7.32
N THR A 46 -5.31 1.82 -6.30
CA THR A 46 -5.54 3.23 -6.08
C THR A 46 -4.67 3.77 -4.97
N VAL A 47 -4.28 5.03 -5.07
CA VAL A 47 -3.49 5.75 -4.06
C VAL A 47 -4.32 6.87 -3.45
N LYS A 48 -4.35 6.95 -2.12
CA LYS A 48 -4.92 8.06 -1.37
C LYS A 48 -4.18 8.21 -0.05
N ASP A 49 -3.86 9.45 0.34
CA ASP A 49 -3.23 9.76 1.63
C ASP A 49 -1.94 8.92 1.91
N SER A 50 -1.09 8.73 0.89
CA SER A 50 0.12 7.87 0.92
C SER A 50 -0.12 6.36 1.08
N VAL A 51 -1.38 5.90 1.07
CA VAL A 51 -1.76 4.49 1.19
C VAL A 51 -2.26 4.01 -0.15
N LEU A 52 -1.93 2.76 -0.50
CA LEU A 52 -2.46 2.10 -1.68
C LEU A 52 -3.29 0.88 -1.30
N LYS A 53 -4.36 0.64 -2.07
CA LYS A 53 -5.19 -0.58 -2.05
C LYS A 53 -5.42 -1.01 -3.48
N GLY A 54 -5.39 -2.30 -3.74
CA GLY A 54 -5.63 -2.83 -5.06
C GLY A 54 -5.71 -4.34 -5.08
N GLU A 55 -5.47 -4.91 -6.26
CA GLU A 55 -5.34 -6.35 -6.41
C GLU A 55 -4.20 -6.70 -7.38
N VAL A 56 -3.62 -7.88 -7.16
CA VAL A 56 -2.74 -8.53 -8.10
C VAL A 56 -3.38 -9.82 -8.61
N THR A 57 -3.24 -10.08 -9.91
CA THR A 57 -3.72 -11.29 -10.56
C THR A 57 -2.59 -11.95 -11.33
N TYR A 58 -2.32 -13.21 -11.00
CA TYR A 58 -1.42 -14.09 -11.75
C TYR A 58 -2.19 -14.71 -12.92
N THR A 59 -2.01 -14.16 -14.12
CA THR A 59 -2.93 -14.38 -15.26
C THR A 59 -2.73 -15.72 -15.96
N ASN A 60 -1.63 -16.42 -15.69
CA ASN A 60 -1.37 -17.78 -16.15
C ASN A 60 -2.06 -18.87 -15.31
N THR A 61 -2.71 -18.51 -14.21
CA THR A 61 -3.49 -19.47 -13.41
C THR A 61 -4.85 -19.70 -14.04
N ALA A 62 -5.40 -20.92 -13.94
CA ALA A 62 -6.70 -21.24 -14.53
C ALA A 62 -7.85 -20.40 -13.96
N LYS A 63 -7.81 -20.12 -12.65
CA LYS A 63 -8.87 -19.38 -11.94
C LYS A 63 -8.66 -17.87 -11.94
N ARG A 64 -7.44 -17.37 -12.18
CA ARG A 64 -7.08 -15.92 -12.20
C ARG A 64 -7.67 -15.15 -11.02
N ILE A 65 -7.58 -15.75 -9.83
CA ILE A 65 -8.17 -15.19 -8.61
C ILE A 65 -7.38 -13.93 -8.23
N PRO A 66 -8.02 -12.75 -8.14
CA PRO A 66 -7.37 -11.55 -7.64
C PRO A 66 -7.00 -11.72 -6.16
N ILE A 67 -5.81 -11.26 -5.80
CA ILE A 67 -5.31 -11.24 -4.43
C ILE A 67 -5.28 -9.79 -3.98
N ILE A 68 -5.85 -9.50 -2.82
CA ILE A 68 -5.86 -8.14 -2.25
C ILE A 68 -4.42 -7.69 -2.03
N VAL A 69 -4.11 -6.47 -2.46
CA VAL A 69 -2.86 -5.82 -2.12
C VAL A 69 -3.09 -4.52 -1.35
N ALA A 70 -2.19 -4.25 -0.42
CA ALA A 70 -2.12 -2.95 0.25
C ALA A 70 -0.66 -2.55 0.50
N GLY A 71 -0.41 -1.25 0.59
CA GLY A 71 0.95 -0.74 0.70
C GLY A 71 0.98 0.73 1.08
N THR A 72 2.20 1.27 1.11
CA THR A 72 2.45 2.69 1.35
C THR A 72 3.44 3.22 0.32
N LEU A 73 3.32 4.50 0.01
CA LEU A 73 4.42 5.23 -0.62
C LEU A 73 5.54 5.33 0.43
N GLU A 74 6.72 4.78 0.15
CA GLU A 74 7.85 4.96 1.05
C GLU A 74 8.41 6.37 0.90
N LYS A 75 8.77 7.00 2.03
CA LYS A 75 9.49 8.27 2.00
C LYS A 75 10.90 7.99 1.45
N THR A 76 11.17 8.40 0.22
CA THR A 76 12.56 8.58 -0.20
C THR A 76 13.07 9.90 0.41
N SER A 77 14.38 10.17 0.33
CA SER A 77 14.96 11.46 0.72
C SER A 77 14.41 12.66 -0.08
N GLU A 78 13.60 12.39 -1.11
CA GLU A 78 12.93 13.37 -1.95
C GLU A 78 11.43 13.45 -1.57
N ALA A 79 10.82 14.62 -1.74
CA ALA A 79 9.41 14.83 -1.40
C ALA A 79 8.49 13.82 -2.14
N ILE A 80 7.71 13.06 -1.38
CA ILE A 80 6.69 12.12 -1.89
C ILE A 80 5.75 12.85 -2.86
N SER A 81 5.62 12.32 -4.07
CA SER A 81 4.59 12.74 -5.02
C SER A 81 3.43 11.75 -4.99
N TYR A 82 2.21 12.26 -4.80
CA TYR A 82 1.00 11.46 -4.95
C TYR A 82 0.67 11.16 -6.42
N ASP A 83 1.26 11.94 -7.33
CA ASP A 83 1.29 11.65 -8.75
C ASP A 83 2.52 10.79 -9.08
N LEU A 84 2.29 9.49 -9.31
CA LEU A 84 3.35 8.54 -9.67
C LEU A 84 3.75 8.66 -11.15
N SER A 85 3.17 9.58 -11.92
CA SER A 85 3.54 9.83 -13.32
C SER A 85 4.71 10.81 -13.48
N ALA A 86 4.96 11.66 -12.48
CA ALA A 86 5.90 12.78 -12.60
C ALA A 86 7.26 12.59 -11.89
N LYS A 87 7.39 11.62 -10.98
CA LYS A 87 8.60 11.38 -10.17
C LYS A 87 8.86 9.90 -9.87
N THR A 88 10.11 9.57 -9.53
CA THR A 88 10.47 8.25 -8.99
C THR A 88 9.85 8.08 -7.61
N ASN A 89 9.04 7.04 -7.45
CA ASN A 89 8.45 6.69 -6.17
C ASN A 89 8.79 5.24 -5.84
N PHE A 90 9.34 5.01 -4.65
CA PHE A 90 9.57 3.66 -4.14
C PHE A 90 8.30 3.15 -3.44
N LEU A 91 7.86 1.97 -3.85
CA LEU A 91 6.65 1.33 -3.35
C LEU A 91 6.99 0.03 -2.65
N ARG A 92 6.31 -0.19 -1.53
CA ARG A 92 6.21 -1.47 -0.86
C ARG A 92 4.75 -1.91 -0.83
N ILE A 93 4.41 -2.90 -1.65
CA ILE A 93 3.06 -3.45 -1.81
C ILE A 93 3.06 -4.88 -1.30
N ARG A 94 2.11 -5.23 -0.44
CA ARG A 94 1.96 -6.56 0.18
C ARG A 94 0.71 -7.23 -0.35
N GLU A 95 0.85 -8.49 -0.73
CA GLU A 95 -0.25 -9.40 -1.08
C GLU A 95 -0.79 -10.05 0.19
N PHE A 96 -2.10 -9.98 0.40
CA PHE A 96 -2.74 -10.56 1.57
C PHE A 96 -3.66 -11.72 1.19
N ALA A 97 -3.49 -12.86 1.86
CA ALA A 97 -4.53 -13.88 1.96
C ALA A 97 -5.63 -13.41 2.94
N GLY A 98 -6.80 -14.04 2.89
CA GLY A 98 -7.99 -13.61 3.66
C GLY A 98 -7.85 -13.69 5.19
N ASP A 99 -6.83 -14.37 5.69
CA ASP A 99 -6.48 -14.48 7.12
C ASP A 99 -5.36 -13.50 7.55
N GLY A 100 -4.96 -12.59 6.66
CA GLY A 100 -3.86 -11.66 6.89
C GLY A 100 -2.48 -12.23 6.60
N THR A 101 -2.36 -13.44 6.03
CA THR A 101 -1.06 -13.97 5.57
C THR A 101 -0.52 -13.05 4.50
N ILE A 102 0.74 -12.62 4.63
CA ILE A 102 1.43 -11.93 3.53
C ILE A 102 2.09 -12.98 2.63
N THR A 103 1.55 -13.15 1.43
CA THR A 103 2.00 -14.20 0.48
C THR A 103 3.10 -13.72 -0.46
N GLY A 104 3.18 -12.41 -0.67
CA GLY A 104 4.11 -11.78 -1.59
C GLY A 104 4.30 -10.30 -1.26
N VAL A 105 5.48 -9.76 -1.58
CA VAL A 105 5.80 -8.35 -1.40
C VAL A 105 6.47 -7.83 -2.67
N PHE A 106 5.85 -6.84 -3.33
CA PHE A 106 6.50 -6.07 -4.37
C PHE A 106 7.26 -4.90 -3.74
N LEU A 107 8.56 -4.87 -3.96
CA LEU A 107 9.46 -3.77 -3.62
C LEU A 107 10.02 -3.20 -4.92
N GLY A 108 9.75 -1.93 -5.22
CA GLY A 108 10.25 -1.38 -6.47
C GLY A 108 9.93 0.08 -6.71
N GLU A 109 10.36 0.55 -7.86
CA GLU A 109 10.25 1.95 -8.27
C GLU A 109 9.32 2.10 -9.45
N ILE A 110 8.51 3.17 -9.42
CA ILE A 110 7.76 3.62 -10.58
C ILE A 110 8.50 4.78 -11.24
N THR A 111 8.86 4.59 -12.51
CA THR A 111 9.48 5.63 -13.36
C THR A 111 8.83 5.61 -14.73
N ALA A 112 8.32 6.76 -15.19
CA ALA A 112 7.77 6.94 -16.53
C ALA A 112 6.75 5.85 -16.96
N GLY A 113 5.86 5.43 -16.04
CA GLY A 113 4.85 4.41 -16.32
C GLY A 113 5.35 2.96 -16.30
N THR A 114 6.59 2.72 -15.89
CA THR A 114 7.14 1.38 -15.62
C THR A 114 7.32 1.19 -14.12
N PHE A 115 6.77 0.10 -13.57
CA PHE A 115 7.01 -0.36 -12.20
C PHE A 115 7.98 -1.56 -12.25
N LYS A 116 9.16 -1.42 -11.65
CA LYS A 116 10.20 -2.47 -11.67
C LYS A 116 10.81 -2.67 -10.29
N GLY A 117 11.26 -3.90 -10.01
CA GLY A 117 11.88 -4.20 -8.72
C GLY A 117 11.94 -5.70 -8.41
N LEU A 118 11.76 -6.06 -7.15
CA LEU A 118 11.78 -7.42 -6.64
C LEU A 118 10.45 -7.79 -6.01
N TRP A 119 9.92 -8.95 -6.42
CA TRP A 119 8.85 -9.63 -5.71
C TRP A 119 9.48 -10.64 -4.74
N GLN A 120 9.01 -10.67 -3.50
CA GLN A 120 9.54 -11.54 -2.45
C GLN A 120 8.43 -12.37 -1.81
N ALA A 121 8.64 -13.67 -1.65
CA ALA A 121 7.75 -14.56 -0.90
C ALA A 121 8.23 -14.70 0.55
N PRO A 122 7.52 -14.16 1.56
CA PRO A 122 7.96 -14.23 2.96
C PRO A 122 8.17 -15.65 3.48
N ASN A 123 7.40 -16.62 2.99
CA ASN A 123 7.43 -18.00 3.51
C ASN A 123 8.57 -18.84 2.97
N THR A 124 9.14 -18.48 1.82
CA THR A 124 10.14 -19.30 1.10
C THR A 124 11.43 -18.55 0.81
N GLU A 125 11.49 -17.26 1.18
CA GLU A 125 12.57 -16.32 0.86
C GLU A 125 12.84 -16.17 -0.64
N LYS A 126 11.97 -16.74 -1.49
CA LYS A 126 12.09 -16.67 -2.95
C LYS A 126 11.95 -15.22 -3.40
N GLN A 127 12.90 -14.77 -4.20
CA GLN A 127 12.88 -13.44 -4.81
C GLN A 127 12.85 -13.56 -6.33
N LEU A 128 11.99 -12.78 -6.97
CA LEU A 128 11.82 -12.75 -8.42
C LEU A 128 11.87 -11.30 -8.90
N PRO A 129 12.75 -10.93 -9.85
CA PRO A 129 12.71 -9.60 -10.43
C PRO A 129 11.40 -9.41 -11.19
N PHE A 130 10.87 -8.18 -11.23
CA PHE A 130 9.69 -7.86 -12.02
C PHE A 130 9.89 -6.59 -12.82
N ILE A 131 9.23 -6.57 -13.98
CA ILE A 131 9.06 -5.37 -14.80
C ILE A 131 7.60 -5.39 -15.25
N LEU A 132 6.85 -4.37 -14.84
CA LEU A 132 5.46 -4.15 -15.23
C LEU A 132 5.36 -2.77 -15.89
N THR A 133 4.63 -2.69 -17.01
CA THR A 133 4.39 -1.45 -17.75
C THR A 133 2.93 -1.03 -17.60
N ALA A 134 2.66 0.27 -17.74
CA ALA A 134 1.30 0.81 -17.69
C ALA A 134 0.35 0.01 -18.61
N SER A 135 -0.76 -0.45 -18.05
CA SER A 135 -1.72 -1.32 -18.73
C SER A 135 -2.98 -0.56 -19.13
N ILE A 136 -3.49 -0.87 -20.32
CA ILE A 136 -4.80 -0.41 -20.78
C ILE A 136 -5.93 -1.39 -20.43
N THR A 137 -5.61 -2.56 -19.88
CA THR A 137 -6.58 -3.60 -19.52
C THR A 137 -7.71 -3.02 -18.68
N ALA A 138 -8.95 -3.33 -19.07
CA ALA A 138 -10.12 -2.90 -18.34
C ALA A 138 -10.16 -3.58 -16.97
N LEU A 139 -10.53 -2.79 -15.97
CA LEU A 139 -10.75 -3.30 -14.63
C LEU A 139 -12.08 -4.08 -14.56
N PRO A 140 -12.19 -5.11 -13.70
CA PRO A 140 -13.47 -5.72 -13.35
C PRO A 140 -14.52 -4.66 -12.95
N LYS A 141 -15.78 -4.86 -13.36
CA LYS A 141 -16.88 -3.89 -13.11
C LYS A 141 -17.20 -3.66 -11.63
N ALA A 142 -16.85 -4.60 -10.74
CA ALA A 142 -17.22 -4.59 -9.33
C ALA A 142 -16.03 -4.25 -8.41
N ILE A 143 -15.20 -3.28 -8.80
CA ILE A 143 -14.13 -2.82 -7.92
C ILE A 143 -14.66 -1.82 -6.92
N ASP A 144 -14.37 -2.13 -5.66
CA ASP A 144 -14.57 -1.19 -4.59
C ASP A 144 -13.33 -0.33 -4.35
N PHE A 145 -13.41 0.92 -4.80
CA PHE A 145 -12.40 1.94 -4.56
C PHE A 145 -12.55 2.63 -3.19
N THR A 146 -13.50 2.17 -2.35
CA THR A 146 -13.81 2.83 -1.09
C THR A 146 -12.70 2.60 -0.07
N LEU A 147 -11.98 3.66 0.22
CA LEU A 147 -11.03 3.73 1.33
C LEU A 147 -11.68 4.22 2.63
N LYS A 148 -12.95 4.66 2.60
CA LYS A 148 -13.68 5.04 3.81
C LYS A 148 -14.02 3.80 4.64
N PRO A 149 -13.80 3.80 5.95
CA PRO A 149 -14.18 2.67 6.80
C PRO A 149 -15.71 2.50 6.79
N ILE A 150 -16.17 1.25 6.62
CA ILE A 150 -17.58 0.90 6.80
C ILE A 150 -17.90 0.68 8.29
N SER A 151 -16.96 0.07 9.00
CA SER A 151 -17.03 -0.18 10.44
C SER A 151 -15.62 -0.21 11.00
N LEU A 152 -15.45 0.40 12.17
CA LEU A 152 -14.19 0.38 12.92
C LEU A 152 -13.99 -0.94 13.65
N ASN A 153 -15.07 -1.66 13.96
CA ASN A 153 -15.01 -2.88 14.77
C ASN A 153 -14.40 -4.03 13.99
N GLY A 154 -13.50 -4.75 14.65
CA GLY A 154 -12.98 -6.02 14.16
C GLY A 154 -11.57 -6.31 14.62
N ALA A 155 -11.12 -7.50 14.26
CA ALA A 155 -9.75 -7.93 14.35
C ALA A 155 -9.04 -7.66 13.01
N TYR A 156 -7.79 -7.23 13.10
CA TYR A 156 -6.95 -6.95 11.95
C TYR A 156 -5.59 -7.60 12.17
N THR A 157 -5.07 -8.31 11.18
CA THR A 157 -3.83 -9.05 11.32
C THR A 157 -2.89 -8.85 10.13
N TYR A 158 -1.61 -9.09 10.38
CA TYR A 158 -0.66 -9.47 9.35
C TYR A 158 0.21 -10.61 9.88
N HIS A 159 0.70 -11.46 8.99
CA HIS A 159 1.76 -12.40 9.36
C HIS A 159 2.65 -12.76 8.17
N TYR A 160 3.97 -12.75 8.40
CA TYR A 160 5.00 -13.05 7.42
C TYR A 160 5.51 -14.48 7.62
N GLY A 161 4.80 -15.47 7.09
CA GLY A 161 5.23 -16.86 7.18
C GLY A 161 5.43 -17.39 8.59
N LYS A 162 6.11 -18.54 8.69
CA LYS A 162 6.21 -19.28 9.96
C LYS A 162 7.05 -18.56 11.02
N ASN A 163 8.14 -17.92 10.60
CA ASN A 163 9.13 -17.31 11.51
C ASN A 163 9.25 -15.79 11.32
N GLY A 164 8.44 -15.17 10.48
CA GLY A 164 8.51 -13.73 10.26
C GLY A 164 7.66 -12.94 11.25
N TYR A 165 7.55 -11.64 10.99
CA TYR A 165 6.78 -10.72 11.80
C TYR A 165 5.29 -11.12 11.84
N VAL A 166 4.67 -10.96 12.99
CA VAL A 166 3.22 -11.17 13.20
C VAL A 166 2.66 -9.97 13.93
N GLY A 167 1.46 -9.53 13.58
CA GLY A 167 0.77 -8.49 14.33
C GLY A 167 -0.73 -8.66 14.32
N GLY A 168 -1.35 -8.23 15.41
CA GLY A 168 -2.78 -8.15 15.63
C GLY A 168 -3.21 -6.79 16.15
N VAL A 169 -4.38 -6.34 15.73
CA VAL A 169 -5.08 -5.17 16.26
C VAL A 169 -6.53 -5.53 16.46
N ASP A 170 -7.03 -5.33 17.68
CA ASP A 170 -8.45 -5.41 17.99
C ASP A 170 -9.01 -4.01 18.25
N ILE A 171 -10.07 -3.66 17.52
CA ILE A 171 -10.80 -2.40 17.70
C ILE A 171 -12.24 -2.72 18.07
N ASN A 172 -12.68 -2.19 19.21
CA ASN A 172 -14.04 -2.36 19.72
C ASN A 172 -14.66 -1.01 20.04
N GLN A 173 -15.71 -0.62 19.31
CA GLN A 173 -16.45 0.59 19.57
C GLN A 173 -17.24 0.48 20.87
N THR A 174 -16.93 1.37 21.81
CA THR A 174 -17.56 1.41 23.13
C THR A 174 -18.74 2.35 23.17
N LYS A 175 -18.69 3.44 22.40
CA LYS A 175 -19.80 4.37 22.14
C LYS A 175 -19.53 5.21 20.89
N SER A 176 -20.46 6.08 20.51
CA SER A 176 -20.24 7.01 19.40
C SER A 176 -18.96 7.83 19.61
N GLY A 177 -18.06 7.82 18.63
CA GLY A 177 -16.78 8.55 18.68
C GLY A 177 -15.71 7.95 19.60
N MET A 178 -15.93 6.80 20.23
CA MET A 178 -14.93 6.13 21.08
C MET A 178 -14.78 4.65 20.77
N VAL A 179 -13.54 4.19 20.86
CA VAL A 179 -13.16 2.79 20.72
C VAL A 179 -12.23 2.39 21.85
N THR A 180 -12.15 1.09 22.09
CA THR A 180 -11.03 0.46 22.77
C THR A 180 -10.15 -0.19 21.71
N VAL A 181 -8.85 -0.03 21.86
CA VAL A 181 -7.84 -0.50 20.91
C VAL A 181 -6.81 -1.35 21.67
N ALA A 182 -6.60 -2.58 21.24
CA ALA A 182 -5.51 -3.46 21.71
C ALA A 182 -4.63 -3.83 20.52
N LEU A 183 -3.32 -3.92 20.73
CA LEU A 183 -2.36 -4.33 19.70
C LEU A 183 -1.33 -5.28 20.27
N ASN A 184 -0.90 -6.22 19.45
CA ASN A 184 0.27 -7.04 19.69
C ASN A 184 1.06 -7.16 18.39
N SER A 185 2.38 -7.11 18.46
CA SER A 185 3.26 -7.37 17.33
C SER A 185 4.54 -8.04 17.78
N VAL A 186 4.98 -9.02 17.01
CA VAL A 186 6.14 -9.85 17.32
C VAL A 186 7.12 -9.75 16.15
N THR A 187 8.40 -9.52 16.46
CA THR A 187 9.46 -9.51 15.43
C THR A 187 9.71 -10.89 14.85
N ALA A 188 10.41 -10.97 13.72
CA ALA A 188 10.83 -12.25 13.16
C ALA A 188 11.83 -12.99 14.07
N GLY A 189 11.91 -14.31 13.94
CA GLY A 189 12.91 -15.14 14.62
C GLY A 189 14.33 -14.93 14.08
N PRO A 190 15.36 -15.50 14.74
CA PRO A 190 15.28 -16.40 15.89
C PRO A 190 15.12 -15.69 17.24
N ALA A 191 15.28 -14.35 17.29
CA ALA A 191 15.11 -13.56 18.50
C ALA A 191 13.83 -12.72 18.40
N TYR A 192 12.81 -13.13 19.15
CA TYR A 192 11.50 -12.49 19.16
C TYR A 192 11.46 -11.37 20.19
N ASN A 193 11.01 -10.19 19.77
CA ASN A 193 10.69 -9.05 20.63
C ASN A 193 9.23 -8.68 20.40
N ILE A 194 8.57 -8.17 21.44
CA ILE A 194 7.13 -7.97 21.45
C ILE A 194 6.82 -6.49 21.70
N ALA A 195 6.01 -5.91 20.82
CA ALA A 195 5.34 -4.65 21.04
C ALA A 195 3.90 -4.94 21.41
N GLU A 196 3.54 -4.66 22.66
CA GLU A 196 2.20 -4.89 23.18
C GLU A 196 1.57 -3.60 23.67
N VAL A 197 0.29 -3.45 23.33
CA VAL A 197 -0.59 -2.40 23.82
C VAL A 197 -1.83 -3.07 24.39
N ALA A 198 -1.88 -3.16 25.71
CA ALA A 198 -3.11 -3.54 26.42
C ALA A 198 -4.25 -2.60 26.03
N ALA A 199 -5.49 -3.10 26.05
CA ALA A 199 -6.70 -2.38 25.67
C ALA A 199 -6.74 -0.92 26.18
N GLN A 200 -6.56 0.05 25.26
CA GLN A 200 -6.59 1.48 25.55
C GLN A 200 -7.87 2.12 25.02
N PRO A 201 -8.56 2.97 25.81
CA PRO A 201 -9.61 3.82 25.28
C PRO A 201 -9.01 4.88 24.35
N ALA A 202 -9.64 5.12 23.21
CA ALA A 202 -9.20 6.11 22.23
C ALA A 202 -10.38 6.81 21.55
N THR A 203 -10.18 8.08 21.23
CA THR A 203 -11.17 8.89 20.50
C THR A 203 -11.00 8.73 19.01
N VAL A 204 -12.13 8.60 18.31
CA VAL A 204 -12.19 8.51 16.85
C VAL A 204 -12.49 9.89 16.27
N ARG A 205 -11.75 10.29 15.22
CA ARG A 205 -12.07 11.47 14.40
C ARG A 205 -12.07 11.06 12.92
N GLY A 206 -13.26 10.95 12.33
CA GLY A 206 -13.41 10.40 10.98
C GLY A 206 -12.95 8.95 10.94
N ASN A 207 -11.89 8.66 10.19
CA ASN A 207 -11.28 7.33 10.10
C ASN A 207 -9.94 7.23 10.86
N ILE A 208 -9.65 8.18 11.73
CA ILE A 208 -8.38 8.28 12.45
C ILE A 208 -8.62 8.03 13.94
N ILE A 209 -7.78 7.17 14.52
CA ILE A 209 -7.68 6.93 15.95
C ILE A 209 -6.26 7.31 16.36
N ASN A 210 -6.12 8.27 17.27
CA ASN A 210 -4.82 8.59 17.86
C ASN A 210 -4.75 7.95 19.23
N VAL A 211 -3.71 7.17 19.48
CA VAL A 211 -3.47 6.49 20.76
C VAL A 211 -2.21 7.10 21.38
N LYS A 212 -2.31 7.41 22.68
CA LYS A 212 -1.18 7.81 23.52
C LYS A 212 -1.15 6.85 24.70
N LEU A 213 -0.01 6.20 24.92
CA LEU A 213 0.14 5.29 26.06
C LEU A 213 0.30 6.11 27.37
N PRO A 214 -0.29 5.66 28.49
CA PRO A 214 -0.33 6.45 29.73
C PRO A 214 1.01 6.53 30.47
N HIS A 215 1.89 5.53 30.32
CA HIS A 215 3.11 5.39 31.13
C HIS A 215 4.41 5.51 30.35
N VAL A 216 4.33 5.61 29.03
CA VAL A 216 5.48 5.81 28.15
C VAL A 216 5.16 6.94 27.18
N ASN A 217 6.16 7.64 26.67
CA ASN A 217 5.93 8.70 25.70
C ASN A 217 5.63 8.14 24.29
N CYS A 218 4.94 7.02 24.17
CA CYS A 218 4.60 6.39 22.91
C CYS A 218 3.29 6.95 22.35
N LYS A 219 3.31 7.36 21.08
CA LYS A 219 2.12 7.85 20.38
C LYS A 219 2.07 7.21 19.00
N PHE A 220 0.89 6.73 18.62
CA PHE A 220 0.67 6.22 17.28
C PHE A 220 -0.70 6.59 16.77
N ARG A 221 -0.84 6.50 15.46
CA ARG A 221 -2.05 6.77 14.73
C ARG A 221 -2.47 5.52 13.98
N ILE A 222 -3.72 5.15 14.14
CA ILE A 222 -4.39 4.16 13.31
C ILE A 222 -5.27 4.91 12.31
N ARG A 223 -5.05 4.65 11.03
CA ARG A 223 -5.95 5.06 9.95
C ARG A 223 -6.72 3.84 9.50
N VAL A 224 -8.03 3.86 9.69
CA VAL A 224 -8.91 2.74 9.34
C VAL A 224 -9.43 2.94 7.92
N PHE A 225 -9.35 1.89 7.13
CA PHE A 225 -9.85 1.83 5.77
C PHE A 225 -10.90 0.72 5.66
N LYS A 226 -11.53 0.60 4.50
CA LYS A 226 -12.35 -0.57 4.22
C LYS A 226 -11.45 -1.79 4.04
N ASP A 227 -11.64 -2.77 4.92
CA ASP A 227 -10.97 -4.09 4.96
C ASP A 227 -9.52 -4.10 5.46
N PHE A 228 -8.94 -2.97 5.86
CA PHE A 228 -7.61 -2.93 6.45
C PHE A 228 -7.40 -1.67 7.30
N LEU A 229 -6.30 -1.62 8.04
CA LEU A 229 -5.85 -0.42 8.72
C LEU A 229 -4.35 -0.21 8.53
N VAL A 230 -3.91 1.03 8.77
CA VAL A 230 -2.50 1.41 8.78
C VAL A 230 -2.17 2.01 10.13
N VAL A 231 -1.18 1.45 10.81
CA VAL A 231 -0.62 1.97 12.05
C VAL A 231 0.70 2.66 11.75
N ASN A 232 0.82 3.92 12.17
CA ASN A 232 2.04 4.71 12.08
C ASN A 232 2.39 5.29 13.44
N LEU A 233 3.67 5.22 13.82
CA LEU A 233 4.15 5.95 14.98
C LEU A 233 4.09 7.46 14.69
N LEU A 234 3.76 8.24 15.73
CA LEU A 234 3.75 9.70 15.67
C LEU A 234 5.03 10.29 16.27
N ASN A 235 5.92 9.45 16.75
CA ASN A 235 7.19 9.77 17.34
C ASN A 235 8.17 8.60 17.19
N ASP A 236 9.40 8.80 17.62
CA ASP A 236 10.46 7.81 17.46
C ASP A 236 10.18 6.52 18.27
N LEU A 237 10.62 5.40 17.73
CA LEU A 237 10.39 4.05 18.28
C LEU A 237 10.95 3.89 19.70
N ASP A 238 12.06 4.55 20.00
CA ASP A 238 12.73 4.51 21.31
C ASP A 238 11.82 4.99 22.45
N LYS A 239 10.80 5.81 22.15
CA LYS A 239 9.84 6.32 23.14
C LYS A 239 8.79 5.30 23.56
N CYS A 240 8.72 4.15 22.89
CA CYS A 240 7.74 3.11 23.16
C CYS A 240 8.27 1.97 24.04
N GLU A 241 9.59 1.92 24.29
CA GLU A 241 10.22 0.99 25.24
C GLU A 241 9.97 -0.51 24.97
N TRP A 242 9.49 -0.88 23.78
CA TRP A 242 9.23 -2.29 23.41
C TRP A 242 10.51 -3.12 23.12
N GLY A 243 11.67 -2.45 23.03
CA GLY A 243 12.97 -3.09 22.77
C GLY A 243 13.21 -3.48 21.30
N ASN A 244 14.49 -3.69 20.94
CA ASN A 244 15.01 -4.29 19.70
C ASN A 244 14.06 -4.33 18.49
N ASN A 245 13.74 -3.16 17.91
CA ASN A 245 12.91 -3.00 16.72
C ASN A 245 11.46 -3.53 16.80
N ALA A 246 10.98 -3.93 17.98
CA ALA A 246 9.58 -4.26 18.19
C ALA A 246 8.73 -3.00 18.03
N THR A 247 7.76 -3.05 17.11
CA THR A 247 6.89 -1.93 16.77
C THR A 247 5.49 -2.42 16.44
N VAL A 248 4.50 -1.55 16.63
CA VAL A 248 3.12 -1.77 16.17
C VAL A 248 2.87 -1.23 14.76
N GLU A 249 3.86 -0.59 14.12
CA GLU A 249 3.69 -0.06 12.77
C GLU A 249 3.42 -1.15 11.74
N GLY A 250 2.48 -0.89 10.85
CA GLY A 250 2.15 -1.87 9.83
C GLY A 250 0.86 -1.59 9.08
N ILE A 251 0.59 -2.47 8.12
CA ILE A 251 -0.68 -2.56 7.42
C ILE A 251 -1.28 -3.90 7.83
N TYR A 252 -2.49 -3.86 8.37
CA TYR A 252 -3.17 -5.02 8.93
C TYR A 252 -4.47 -5.24 8.16
N LEU A 253 -4.67 -6.43 7.62
CA LEU A 253 -5.90 -6.80 6.93
C LEU A 253 -6.97 -7.12 7.96
N LYS A 254 -8.20 -6.65 7.74
CA LYS A 254 -9.35 -7.06 8.55
C LYS A 254 -9.61 -8.54 8.33
N THR A 255 -9.70 -9.31 9.40
CA THR A 255 -9.98 -10.74 9.35
C THR A 255 -11.29 -11.07 10.04
N SER A 256 -11.90 -12.17 9.63
CA SER A 256 -13.13 -12.68 10.25
C SER A 256 -12.88 -13.39 11.59
N ALA A 257 -11.62 -13.55 11.99
CA ALA A 257 -11.21 -14.23 13.20
C ALA A 257 -10.70 -13.23 14.23
N VAL A 258 -11.35 -13.21 15.40
CA VAL A 258 -10.70 -12.72 16.62
C VAL A 258 -9.55 -13.69 16.88
N GLY A 259 -8.34 -13.33 16.43
CA GLY A 259 -7.14 -14.04 16.79
C GLY A 259 -6.95 -13.91 18.29
N LYS A 260 -7.49 -14.86 19.06
CA LYS A 260 -7.02 -15.09 20.41
C LYS A 260 -5.59 -15.59 20.26
N PHE A 261 -4.63 -14.70 20.49
CA PHE A 261 -3.24 -15.06 20.73
C PHE A 261 -3.11 -15.61 22.15
#